data_AF-A0A7S2U0S7-F1
#
_entry.id   AF-A0A7S2U0S7-F1
#
_cell.length_a   1.000
_cell.length_b   1.000
_cell.length_c   1.000
_cell.angle_alpha   90.00
_cell.angle_beta   90.00
_cell.angle_gamma   90.00
#
_symmetry.space_group_name_H-M   'P 1'
#
loop_
_entity.id
_entity.type
_entity.pdbx_description
1 polymer ?
#
loop_
_entity_poly.entity_id
_entity_poly.type
_entity_poly.pdbx_seq_one_letter_code
_entity_poly.pdbx_strand_id
1 'polypeptide(L)'
;STPVKDILNIGISPKKLIETARKRFEDMGGTVYEKVSLESISISEDFHHTNNNNNNNNNNNHDDNDNDNNNLAVLECRKTKINNNNSSQGTPPEQHHDMMVQLKSRLVIDAMGSGSPIAGQARGGVKPDGVCLVVGGSMATEEFKDLNGGGGDLIYTMNGAMEIPTLATDQEYAFTKSSPRHTKIPNKTSEIQLFWEAFPSSSGASYRTTYMFAYMDTQTERPSLQRLFQEYWRLLPEYQNLSNSIEELVDQGKITPKRFLYAVFPTYTDSPIQYPKNWHRLVSVGDASGIQSPLSFGGFGALLRHMPRTIPAIEDALKHDYLDHSSLKGLNPYLPNLASTWMMQTSMSAPVPVVAPSSSSSKSLSLPLLLSSPYKSLFPKASLVFGGEEGEEEYNEYLIPNILARTFEQMLLLDGGKGESLKPFLQDVVQPKGLLGGLLGVMITSPSIVPKILQHVGPNPIIKWVGDVAAMVTYAAINTFTKTNEAKNKVSSWFKTEPVRFRVRQTLDAIKYGSGGDFNDH
;
A
#
# COMPACT_ATOMS: atom_id res chain seq x y z
N SER A 1 -4.79 -20.03 -16.16
CA SER A 1 -4.00 -19.60 -14.99
C SER A 1 -3.52 -20.84 -14.24
N THR A 2 -2.23 -20.92 -13.90
CA THR A 2 -1.75 -21.95 -12.96
C THR A 2 -2.05 -21.46 -11.54
N PRO A 3 -2.85 -22.18 -10.73
CA PRO A 3 -3.23 -21.70 -9.41
C PRO A 3 -2.00 -21.69 -8.48
N VAL A 4 -1.67 -20.51 -7.94
CA VAL A 4 -0.72 -20.40 -6.83
C VAL A 4 -1.48 -20.70 -5.54
N LYS A 5 -1.08 -21.76 -4.84
CA LYS A 5 -1.72 -22.17 -3.59
C LYS A 5 -1.31 -21.24 -2.45
N ASP A 6 -2.16 -21.22 -1.44
CA ASP A 6 -1.98 -20.45 -0.21
C ASP A 6 -1.99 -18.92 -0.38
N ILE A 7 -2.66 -18.41 -1.41
CA ILE A 7 -2.86 -16.98 -1.66
C ILE A 7 -4.35 -16.66 -1.50
N LEU A 8 -4.68 -15.66 -0.68
CA LEU A 8 -6.06 -15.23 -0.40
C LEU A 8 -6.99 -16.33 0.15
N ASN A 9 -6.46 -17.32 0.88
CA ASN A 9 -7.27 -18.48 1.33
C ASN A 9 -8.28 -18.16 2.44
N ILE A 10 -8.18 -16.99 3.06
CA ILE A 10 -9.02 -16.61 4.18
C ILE A 10 -9.49 -15.16 4.05
N GLY A 11 -10.81 -14.97 4.05
CA GLY A 11 -11.43 -13.67 4.23
C GLY A 11 -11.58 -13.36 5.71
N ILE A 12 -11.08 -12.22 6.17
CA ILE A 12 -11.25 -11.74 7.53
C ILE A 12 -12.35 -10.67 7.55
N SER A 13 -13.28 -10.77 8.52
CA SER A 13 -14.21 -9.67 8.79
C SER A 13 -13.50 -8.60 9.62
N PRO A 14 -13.25 -7.37 9.10
CA PRO A 14 -12.53 -6.34 9.84
C PRO A 14 -13.21 -5.97 11.15
N LYS A 15 -14.55 -5.94 11.16
CA LYS A 15 -15.34 -5.68 12.36
C LYS A 15 -15.05 -6.71 13.46
N LYS A 16 -15.16 -8.02 13.14
CA LYS A 16 -14.89 -9.08 14.11
C LYS A 16 -13.43 -9.07 14.59
N LEU A 17 -12.49 -8.80 13.69
CA LEU A 17 -11.08 -8.70 14.03
C LEU A 17 -10.83 -7.57 15.03
N ILE A 18 -11.33 -6.36 14.75
CA ILE A 18 -11.19 -5.19 15.62
C ILE A 18 -11.88 -5.42 16.96
N GLU A 19 -13.09 -5.96 16.97
CA GLU A 19 -13.82 -6.31 18.21
C GLU A 19 -13.03 -7.34 19.06
N THR A 20 -12.43 -8.34 18.41
CA THR A 20 -11.61 -9.35 19.09
C THR A 20 -10.33 -8.74 19.65
N ALA A 21 -9.64 -7.91 18.87
CA ALA A 21 -8.41 -7.23 19.30
C ALA A 21 -8.70 -6.27 20.46
N ARG A 22 -9.78 -5.49 20.36
CA ARG A 22 -10.26 -4.58 21.41
C ARG A 22 -10.54 -5.34 22.70
N LYS A 23 -11.33 -6.41 22.64
CA LYS A 23 -11.68 -7.19 23.81
C LYS A 23 -10.43 -7.71 24.52
N ARG A 24 -9.47 -8.28 23.76
CA ARG A 24 -8.19 -8.75 24.32
C ARG A 24 -7.41 -7.62 24.99
N PHE A 25 -7.37 -6.43 24.38
CA PHE A 25 -6.71 -5.26 24.95
C PHE A 25 -7.36 -4.80 26.26
N GLU A 26 -8.70 -4.73 26.31
CA GLU A 26 -9.46 -4.36 27.51
C GLU A 26 -9.33 -5.43 28.63
N ASP A 27 -9.37 -6.72 28.27
CA ASP A 27 -9.17 -7.85 29.21
C ASP A 27 -7.75 -7.81 29.85
N MET A 28 -6.77 -7.22 29.17
CA MET A 28 -5.41 -6.98 29.67
C MET A 28 -5.27 -5.66 30.46
N GLY A 29 -6.38 -4.96 30.75
CA GLY A 29 -6.39 -3.69 31.48
C GLY A 29 -6.21 -2.44 30.62
N GLY A 30 -6.18 -2.60 29.29
CA GLY A 30 -6.16 -1.47 28.36
C GLY A 30 -7.47 -0.68 28.40
N THR A 31 -7.38 0.63 28.16
CA THR A 31 -8.57 1.51 28.12
C THR A 31 -8.80 2.02 26.71
N VAL A 32 -10.03 1.86 26.20
CA VAL A 32 -10.42 2.33 24.86
C VAL A 32 -11.36 3.52 24.96
N TYR A 33 -10.95 4.62 24.31
CA TYR A 33 -11.72 5.84 24.22
C TYR A 33 -12.37 5.95 22.84
N GLU A 34 -13.58 5.41 22.70
CA GLU A 34 -14.37 5.55 21.47
C GLU A 34 -14.88 6.98 21.30
N LYS A 35 -15.00 7.44 20.04
CA LYS A 35 -15.52 8.78 19.67
C LYS A 35 -14.71 9.91 20.31
N VAL A 36 -13.41 9.67 20.46
CA VAL A 36 -12.43 10.62 20.93
C VAL A 36 -11.42 10.83 19.80
N SER A 37 -11.46 12.00 19.16
CA SER A 37 -10.50 12.38 18.12
C SER A 37 -9.28 13.03 18.73
N LEU A 38 -8.09 12.73 18.19
CA LEU A 38 -6.87 13.45 18.52
C LEU A 38 -6.88 14.81 17.82
N GLU A 39 -6.66 15.89 18.58
CA GLU A 39 -6.60 17.25 18.04
C GLU A 39 -5.17 17.77 17.96
N SER A 40 -4.36 17.53 18.99
CA SER A 40 -2.94 17.89 18.99
C SER A 40 -2.11 17.02 19.93
N ILE A 41 -0.82 16.97 19.66
CA ILE A 41 0.18 16.39 20.56
C ILE A 41 1.19 17.47 20.90
N SER A 42 1.53 17.58 22.17
CA SER A 42 2.62 18.41 22.68
C SER A 42 3.63 17.51 23.38
N ILE A 43 4.90 17.64 22.98
CA ILE A 43 6.02 16.91 23.57
C ILE A 43 6.93 17.98 24.18
N SER A 44 7.27 17.82 25.46
CA SER A 44 8.17 18.74 26.18
C SER A 44 9.56 18.78 25.53
N GLU A 45 10.16 19.97 25.46
CA GLU A 45 11.49 20.19 24.90
C GLU A 45 12.62 19.67 25.81
N ASP A 46 12.34 19.49 27.11
CA ASP A 46 13.31 19.06 28.13
C ASP A 46 13.58 17.54 28.11
N PHE A 47 13.81 16.97 26.92
CA PHE A 47 14.22 15.57 26.80
C PHE A 47 15.70 15.41 27.21
N HIS A 48 15.96 15.27 28.51
CA HIS A 48 17.27 14.87 29.02
C HIS A 48 17.37 13.35 29.09
N HIS A 49 18.31 12.76 28.33
CA HIS A 49 18.68 11.37 28.52
C HIS A 49 19.34 11.23 29.90
N THR A 50 18.60 10.77 30.90
CA THR A 50 19.15 10.41 32.20
C THR A 50 20.05 9.19 32.01
N ASN A 51 21.32 9.44 31.69
CA ASN A 51 22.34 8.41 31.59
C ASN A 51 22.61 7.91 33.02
N ASN A 52 21.84 6.91 33.46
CA ASN A 52 21.91 6.35 34.80
C ASN A 52 23.14 5.43 34.89
N ASN A 53 24.32 6.04 34.81
CA ASN A 53 25.63 5.43 34.95
C ASN A 53 26.34 6.01 36.17
N ASN A 54 25.63 6.14 37.29
CA ASN A 54 26.23 6.48 38.57
C ASN A 54 26.09 5.30 39.54
N ASN A 55 27.09 4.41 39.48
CA ASN A 55 27.52 3.71 40.69
C ASN A 55 28.09 4.77 41.64
N ASN A 56 27.25 5.35 42.49
CA ASN A 56 27.71 6.01 43.70
C ASN A 56 26.67 5.85 44.81
N ASN A 57 27.05 5.07 45.82
CA ASN A 57 26.44 5.06 47.13
C ASN A 57 26.48 6.48 47.72
N ASN A 58 25.33 7.07 48.04
CA ASN A 58 24.98 7.54 49.40
C ASN A 58 23.78 8.51 49.40
N ASN A 59 22.79 8.13 50.21
CA ASN A 59 21.91 8.91 51.08
C ASN A 59 21.14 10.16 50.57
N ASN A 60 19.81 10.01 50.68
CA ASN A 60 18.79 10.96 51.16
C ASN A 60 18.75 12.35 50.51
N ASN A 61 17.72 12.58 49.67
CA ASN A 61 16.63 13.48 50.02
C ASN A 61 15.40 13.26 49.12
N HIS A 62 14.24 13.37 49.75
CA HIS A 62 12.90 13.39 49.17
C HIS A 62 12.79 14.63 48.27
N ASP A 63 12.66 14.47 46.94
CA ASP A 63 12.06 15.44 45.99
C ASP A 63 12.05 14.88 44.53
N ASP A 64 11.78 13.57 44.34
CA ASP A 64 11.83 12.94 42.99
C ASP A 64 10.50 12.93 42.21
N ASN A 65 9.41 13.52 42.71
CA ASN A 65 8.08 13.35 42.09
C ASN A 65 7.70 14.37 41.01
N ASP A 66 8.39 15.51 40.89
CA ASP A 66 8.00 16.56 39.92
C ASP A 66 8.76 16.52 38.58
N ASN A 67 9.92 15.86 38.50
CA ASN A 67 10.71 15.82 37.26
C ASN A 67 10.17 14.82 36.22
N ASP A 68 9.53 13.72 36.63
CA ASP A 68 9.03 12.70 35.70
C ASP A 68 7.79 13.17 34.90
N ASN A 69 7.00 14.10 35.45
CA ASN A 69 5.81 14.64 34.80
C ASN A 69 6.11 15.64 33.67
N ASN A 70 7.32 16.23 33.66
CA ASN A 70 7.73 17.20 32.65
C ASN A 70 8.25 16.55 31.36
N ASN A 71 8.43 15.24 31.32
CA ASN A 71 8.96 14.50 30.17
C ASN A 71 7.91 13.51 29.61
N LEU A 72 6.66 13.93 29.50
CA LEU A 72 5.57 13.14 28.90
C LEU A 72 5.07 13.78 27.60
N ALA A 73 4.56 12.95 26.70
CA ALA A 73 3.74 13.43 25.59
C ALA A 73 2.33 13.73 26.13
N VAL A 74 1.84 14.92 25.86
CA VAL A 74 0.49 15.39 26.19
C VAL A 74 -0.35 15.37 24.92
N LEU A 75 -1.46 14.64 24.95
CA LEU A 75 -2.40 14.53 23.85
C LEU A 75 -3.67 15.29 24.23
N GLU A 76 -4.03 16.25 23.41
CA GLU A 76 -5.33 16.93 23.50
C GLU A 76 -6.30 16.24 22.57
N CYS A 77 -7.40 15.75 23.14
CA CYS A 77 -8.39 14.98 22.42
C CYS A 77 -9.79 15.58 22.59
N ARG A 78 -10.61 15.54 21.55
CA ARG A 78 -12.00 16.00 21.56
C ARG A 78 -12.94 14.81 21.66
N LYS A 79 -13.87 14.85 22.61
CA LYS A 79 -14.91 13.82 22.75
C LYS A 79 -16.23 14.28 22.13
N THR A 80 -16.69 13.58 21.10
CA THR A 80 -17.97 13.86 20.45
C THR A 80 -19.13 13.17 21.19
N LYS A 81 -20.18 13.92 21.57
CA LYS A 81 -21.42 13.34 22.10
C LYS A 81 -22.32 12.80 20.98
N ILE A 82 -22.98 11.67 21.22
CA ILE A 82 -24.02 11.15 20.32
C ILE A 82 -25.37 11.73 20.77
N ASN A 83 -26.04 12.48 19.90
CA ASN A 83 -27.45 12.80 20.10
C ASN A 83 -28.30 11.58 19.73
N ASN A 84 -28.94 10.96 20.72
CA ASN A 84 -29.95 9.91 20.52
C ASN A 84 -31.36 10.49 20.32
N ASN A 85 -31.49 11.63 19.63
CA ASN A 85 -32.80 12.23 19.38
C ASN A 85 -33.24 12.03 17.92
N ASN A 86 -33.92 10.92 17.68
CA ASN A 86 -35.00 10.88 16.70
C ASN A 86 -36.16 11.72 17.27
N SER A 87 -36.08 13.03 17.15
CA SER A 87 -37.24 13.90 17.32
C SER A 87 -37.18 14.99 16.26
N SER A 88 -38.02 14.81 15.25
CA SER A 88 -38.38 15.79 14.26
C SER A 88 -38.94 17.02 14.97
N GLN A 89 -38.17 18.10 15.11
CA GLN A 89 -38.66 19.47 15.03
C GLN A 89 -37.50 20.46 15.06
N GLY A 90 -37.58 21.44 14.16
CA GLY A 90 -36.54 22.43 13.89
C GLY A 90 -36.44 23.51 14.97
N THR A 91 -35.59 23.27 15.96
CA THR A 91 -34.95 24.33 16.76
C THR A 91 -33.49 24.51 16.32
N PRO A 92 -32.94 25.74 16.35
CA PRO A 92 -31.55 25.99 16.00
C PRO A 92 -30.62 25.16 16.91
N PRO A 93 -29.43 24.74 16.43
CA PRO A 93 -28.54 23.93 17.24
C PRO A 93 -28.12 24.73 18.48
N GLU A 94 -28.51 24.25 19.66
CA GLU A 94 -27.90 24.66 20.93
C GLU A 94 -26.38 24.53 20.80
N GLN A 95 -25.65 25.54 21.29
CA GLN A 95 -24.20 25.52 21.36
C GLN A 95 -23.75 24.44 22.36
N HIS A 96 -23.63 23.21 21.88
CA HIS A 96 -23.13 22.09 22.66
C HIS A 96 -21.63 22.29 22.93
N HIS A 97 -21.26 22.39 24.21
CA HIS A 97 -19.85 22.38 24.62
C HIS A 97 -19.29 20.96 24.42
N ASP A 98 -18.44 20.79 23.41
CA ASP A 98 -17.56 19.63 23.26
C ASP A 98 -16.62 19.52 24.47
N MET A 99 -16.41 18.30 24.98
CA MET A 99 -15.51 18.08 26.12
C MET A 99 -14.11 17.74 25.61
N MET A 100 -13.12 18.56 25.96
CA MET A 100 -11.72 18.26 25.76
C MET A 100 -11.21 17.29 26.83
N VAL A 101 -10.43 16.31 26.41
CA VAL A 101 -9.81 15.29 27.26
C VAL A 101 -8.30 15.38 27.03
N GLN A 102 -7.56 15.62 28.09
CA GLN A 102 -6.10 15.59 28.05
C GLN A 102 -5.61 14.22 28.51
N LEU A 103 -4.75 13.58 27.72
CA LEU A 103 -4.08 12.33 28.06
C LEU A 103 -2.56 12.56 28.14
N LYS A 104 -1.89 11.96 29.12
CA LYS A 104 -0.43 12.00 29.24
C LYS A 104 0.14 10.61 29.06
N SER A 105 1.25 10.48 28.33
CA SER A 105 1.87 9.19 28.03
C SER A 105 3.39 9.29 27.88
N ARG A 106 4.12 8.20 28.13
CA ARG A 106 5.57 8.14 27.89
C ARG A 106 5.90 7.98 26.40
N LEU A 107 5.06 7.28 25.66
CA LEU A 107 5.22 6.99 24.23
C LEU A 107 3.86 7.02 23.55
N VAL A 108 3.78 7.69 22.42
CA VAL A 108 2.65 7.69 21.50
C VAL A 108 2.96 6.75 20.35
N ILE A 109 2.03 5.82 20.08
CA ILE A 109 2.08 4.94 18.91
C ILE A 109 1.00 5.41 17.93
N ASP A 110 1.41 5.97 16.80
CA ASP A 110 0.51 6.36 15.72
C ASP A 110 0.14 5.15 14.86
N ALA A 111 -1.09 4.68 15.04
CA ALA A 111 -1.69 3.57 14.29
C ALA A 111 -2.96 4.02 13.52
N MET A 112 -3.07 5.31 13.16
CA MET A 112 -4.27 5.89 12.53
C MET A 112 -4.39 5.60 11.01
N GLY A 113 -3.44 4.84 10.45
CA GLY A 113 -3.44 4.47 9.04
C GLY A 113 -3.03 5.61 8.10
N SER A 114 -3.36 5.49 6.81
CA SER A 114 -2.95 6.42 5.76
C SER A 114 -3.51 7.85 5.94
N GLY A 115 -4.62 7.98 6.67
CA GLY A 115 -5.24 9.25 7.04
C GLY A 115 -4.69 9.89 8.32
N SER A 116 -3.57 9.41 8.86
CA SER A 116 -3.00 9.96 10.10
C SER A 116 -2.72 11.46 9.99
N PRO A 117 -3.32 12.31 10.84
CA PRO A 117 -3.02 13.74 10.88
C PRO A 117 -1.58 14.01 11.37
N ILE A 118 -1.01 13.13 12.20
CA ILE A 118 0.39 13.23 12.64
C ILE A 118 1.32 13.00 11.45
N ALA A 119 1.06 11.97 10.65
CA ALA A 119 1.81 11.70 9.43
C ALA A 119 1.65 12.85 8.41
N GLY A 120 0.43 13.38 8.26
CA GLY A 120 0.16 14.54 7.40
C GLY A 120 0.97 15.78 7.78
N GLN A 121 1.06 16.08 9.09
CA GLN A 121 1.88 17.18 9.60
C GLN A 121 3.37 16.94 9.38
N ALA A 122 3.87 15.72 9.65
CA ALA A 122 5.28 15.37 9.42
C ALA A 122 5.69 15.52 7.95
N ARG A 123 4.77 15.27 7.03
CA ARG A 123 4.96 15.48 5.58
C ARG A 123 4.84 16.95 5.16
N GLY A 124 4.38 17.85 6.01
CA GLY A 124 4.35 19.30 5.71
C GLY A 124 3.55 19.68 4.46
N GLY A 125 2.49 18.93 4.13
CA GLY A 125 1.67 19.17 2.94
C GLY A 125 2.28 18.69 1.61
N VAL A 126 3.39 17.93 1.65
CA VAL A 126 3.94 17.25 0.47
C VAL A 126 2.87 16.32 -0.11
N LYS A 127 2.58 16.50 -1.40
CA LYS A 127 1.63 15.67 -2.14
C LYS A 127 2.19 14.24 -2.28
N PRO A 128 1.32 13.20 -2.29
CA PRO A 128 1.73 11.86 -2.66
C PRO A 128 2.35 11.84 -4.08
N ASP A 129 3.36 11.00 -4.27
CA ASP A 129 3.96 10.74 -5.59
C ASP A 129 2.99 9.96 -6.50
N GLY A 130 2.08 9.21 -5.89
CA GLY A 130 0.99 8.55 -6.59
C GLY A 130 -0.13 8.18 -5.63
N VAL A 131 -1.22 7.68 -6.19
CA VAL A 131 -2.39 7.24 -5.45
C VAL A 131 -2.94 5.98 -6.11
N CYS A 132 -3.51 5.12 -5.28
CA CYS A 132 -4.44 4.12 -5.76
C CYS A 132 -5.84 4.40 -5.27
N LEU A 133 -6.75 4.46 -6.23
CA LEU A 133 -8.18 4.58 -5.96
C LEU A 133 -8.78 3.19 -6.07
N VAL A 134 -9.49 2.78 -5.02
CA VAL A 134 -10.17 1.50 -4.95
C VAL A 134 -11.66 1.77 -4.77
N VAL A 135 -12.48 1.08 -5.55
CA VAL A 135 -13.92 1.02 -5.41
C VAL A 135 -14.35 -0.44 -5.42
N GLY A 136 -15.50 -0.76 -4.84
CA GLY A 136 -15.95 -2.14 -4.81
C GLY A 136 -17.22 -2.35 -4.02
N GLY A 137 -17.55 -3.62 -3.86
CA GLY A 137 -18.76 -4.01 -3.16
C GLY A 137 -18.75 -5.47 -2.79
N SER A 138 -19.53 -5.77 -1.76
CA SER A 138 -19.92 -7.14 -1.42
C SER A 138 -21.32 -7.40 -1.92
N MET A 139 -21.49 -8.47 -2.67
CA MET A 139 -22.77 -8.85 -3.27
C MET A 139 -23.07 -10.31 -2.98
N ALA A 140 -24.35 -10.62 -2.82
CA ALA A 140 -24.85 -11.98 -2.73
C ALA A 140 -25.64 -12.34 -4.00
N THR A 141 -25.25 -13.41 -4.68
CA THR A 141 -25.98 -14.01 -5.81
C THR A 141 -25.61 -15.48 -5.99
N GLU A 142 -26.58 -16.27 -6.41
CA GLU A 142 -26.37 -17.67 -6.81
C GLU A 142 -25.51 -17.79 -8.07
N GLU A 143 -25.43 -16.74 -8.90
CA GLU A 143 -24.61 -16.69 -10.12
C GLU A 143 -23.10 -16.80 -9.81
N PHE A 144 -22.68 -16.56 -8.56
CA PHE A 144 -21.28 -16.67 -8.16
C PHE A 144 -20.84 -18.10 -7.77
N LYS A 145 -21.78 -19.04 -7.58
CA LYS A 145 -21.49 -20.35 -6.96
C LYS A 145 -20.42 -21.17 -7.69
N ASP A 146 -20.33 -21.03 -9.02
CA ASP A 146 -19.42 -21.82 -9.85
C ASP A 146 -18.27 -20.98 -10.46
N LEU A 147 -18.18 -19.68 -10.14
CA LEU A 147 -17.14 -18.82 -10.68
C LEU A 147 -15.76 -19.21 -10.13
N ASN A 148 -14.79 -19.37 -11.04
CA ASN A 148 -13.39 -19.68 -10.77
C ASN A 148 -13.17 -20.88 -9.83
N GLY A 149 -14.08 -21.86 -9.85
CA GLY A 149 -14.03 -23.04 -8.96
C GLY A 149 -14.10 -22.67 -7.48
N GLY A 150 -14.72 -21.54 -7.14
CA GLY A 150 -14.77 -20.98 -5.78
C GLY A 150 -13.53 -20.16 -5.36
N GLY A 151 -12.56 -20.00 -6.26
CA GLY A 151 -11.35 -19.21 -6.03
C GLY A 151 -11.55 -17.69 -6.15
N GLY A 152 -10.57 -16.95 -5.64
CA GLY A 152 -10.46 -15.51 -5.83
C GLY A 152 -9.66 -15.12 -7.07
N ASP A 153 -9.76 -13.86 -7.46
CA ASP A 153 -8.94 -13.24 -8.51
C ASP A 153 -7.98 -12.25 -7.85
N LEU A 154 -6.71 -12.28 -8.26
CA LEU A 154 -5.67 -11.37 -7.78
C LEU A 154 -5.06 -10.63 -8.97
N ILE A 155 -5.18 -9.30 -8.98
CA ILE A 155 -4.67 -8.40 -10.02
C ILE A 155 -5.07 -8.87 -11.43
N TYR A 156 -6.39 -8.95 -11.66
CA TYR A 156 -6.97 -9.25 -12.96
C TYR A 156 -7.19 -7.98 -13.78
N THR A 157 -7.08 -8.08 -15.11
CA THR A 157 -7.49 -7.02 -16.01
C THR A 157 -8.23 -7.60 -17.21
N MET A 158 -9.30 -6.92 -17.64
CA MET A 158 -10.08 -7.29 -18.83
C MET A 158 -9.48 -6.68 -20.10
N ASN A 159 -9.00 -5.45 -20.00
CA ASN A 159 -8.66 -4.59 -21.13
C ASN A 159 -7.30 -3.91 -20.91
N GLY A 160 -6.81 -3.29 -21.96
CA GLY A 160 -5.74 -2.31 -21.88
C GLY A 160 -6.15 -1.05 -21.12
N ALA A 161 -5.31 -0.03 -21.18
CA ALA A 161 -5.64 1.24 -20.55
C ALA A 161 -6.85 1.90 -21.27
N MET A 162 -7.80 2.41 -20.50
CA MET A 162 -9.09 2.91 -21.01
C MET A 162 -9.21 4.41 -20.81
N GLU A 163 -9.79 5.12 -21.77
CA GLU A 163 -10.18 6.53 -21.58
C GLU A 163 -11.42 6.63 -20.68
N ILE A 164 -11.25 7.25 -19.51
CA ILE A 164 -12.32 7.51 -18.55
C ILE A 164 -12.60 9.02 -18.48
N PRO A 165 -13.87 9.46 -18.55
CA PRO A 165 -14.23 10.86 -18.37
C PRO A 165 -13.76 11.43 -17.02
N THR A 166 -13.18 12.61 -17.03
CA THR A 166 -12.57 13.25 -15.84
C THR A 166 -13.55 14.16 -15.10
N LEU A 167 -14.51 14.73 -15.84
CA LEU A 167 -15.59 15.58 -15.34
C LEU A 167 -16.91 14.99 -15.80
N ALA A 168 -17.75 14.61 -14.85
CA ALA A 168 -19.19 14.56 -15.05
C ALA A 168 -19.86 14.64 -13.68
N THR A 169 -20.53 15.75 -13.42
CA THR A 169 -21.72 15.68 -12.55
C THR A 169 -22.76 14.81 -13.25
N ASP A 170 -23.61 14.09 -12.50
CA ASP A 170 -24.57 13.13 -13.07
C ASP A 170 -25.48 13.74 -14.17
N GLN A 171 -25.67 15.06 -14.17
CA GLN A 171 -26.41 15.80 -15.20
C GLN A 171 -25.74 15.80 -16.58
N GLU A 172 -24.41 15.88 -16.67
CA GLU A 172 -23.68 15.90 -17.95
C GLU A 172 -23.63 14.50 -18.59
N TYR A 173 -23.56 13.45 -17.77
CA TYR A 173 -23.55 12.06 -18.26
C TYR A 173 -24.93 11.61 -18.78
N ALA A 174 -26.03 12.00 -18.10
CA ALA A 174 -27.39 11.72 -18.59
C ALA A 174 -27.67 12.41 -19.93
N PHE A 175 -27.15 13.64 -20.12
CA PHE A 175 -27.33 14.41 -21.35
C PHE A 175 -26.66 13.77 -22.58
N THR A 176 -25.53 13.07 -22.39
CA THR A 176 -24.83 12.37 -23.49
C THR A 176 -25.56 11.11 -23.96
N LYS A 177 -26.33 10.44 -23.10
CA LYS A 177 -27.22 9.34 -23.52
C LYS A 177 -28.50 9.82 -24.20
N SER A 178 -29.02 11.02 -23.88
CA SER A 178 -30.33 11.48 -24.32
C SER A 178 -30.34 12.44 -25.51
N SER A 179 -29.21 12.96 -25.98
CA SER A 179 -29.17 13.94 -27.10
C SER A 179 -28.09 13.65 -28.14
N PRO A 180 -28.43 13.05 -29.30
CA PRO A 180 -27.46 12.72 -30.35
C PRO A 180 -27.13 13.88 -31.29
N ARG A 181 -27.40 15.15 -30.92
CA ARG A 181 -27.12 16.30 -31.80
C ARG A 181 -26.46 17.47 -31.07
N HIS A 182 -25.19 17.67 -31.41
CA HIS A 182 -24.45 18.93 -31.40
C HIS A 182 -24.46 19.76 -30.10
N THR A 183 -23.71 19.31 -29.09
CA THR A 183 -22.97 20.21 -28.19
C THR A 183 -21.61 19.57 -27.86
N LYS A 184 -20.51 20.11 -28.40
CA LYS A 184 -19.15 19.74 -28.02
C LYS A 184 -18.85 20.30 -26.63
N ILE A 185 -19.25 19.58 -25.58
CA ILE A 185 -18.64 19.74 -24.26
C ILE A 185 -17.25 19.10 -24.38
N PRO A 186 -16.15 19.77 -24.00
CA PRO A 186 -14.85 19.14 -23.98
C PRO A 186 -14.85 18.10 -22.87
N ASN A 187 -15.24 16.87 -23.18
CA ASN A 187 -15.09 15.72 -22.30
C ASN A 187 -13.57 15.47 -22.19
N LYS A 188 -12.92 16.12 -21.24
CA LYS A 188 -11.57 15.73 -20.85
C LYS A 188 -11.65 14.28 -20.39
N THR A 189 -10.99 13.37 -21.09
CA THR A 189 -10.77 11.98 -20.68
C THR A 189 -9.36 11.84 -20.12
N SER A 190 -9.18 10.85 -19.25
CA SER A 190 -7.87 10.41 -18.76
C SER A 190 -7.76 8.92 -19.01
N GLU A 191 -6.64 8.51 -19.57
CA GLU A 191 -6.32 7.11 -19.73
C GLU A 191 -6.00 6.49 -18.37
N ILE A 192 -6.63 5.35 -18.06
CA ILE A 192 -6.51 4.65 -16.78
C ILE A 192 -6.43 3.14 -17.02
N GLN A 193 -5.44 2.47 -16.43
CA GLN A 193 -5.44 1.02 -16.34
C GLN A 193 -6.26 0.57 -15.13
N LEU A 194 -7.31 -0.20 -15.38
CA LEU A 194 -8.15 -0.79 -14.35
C LEU A 194 -7.66 -2.19 -14.01
N PHE A 195 -7.64 -2.49 -12.71
CA PHE A 195 -7.37 -3.80 -12.15
C PHE A 195 -8.54 -4.26 -11.30
N TRP A 196 -8.72 -5.57 -11.20
CA TRP A 196 -9.82 -6.20 -10.51
C TRP A 196 -9.33 -7.28 -9.56
N GLU A 197 -10.03 -7.40 -8.45
CA GLU A 197 -9.85 -8.49 -7.49
C GLU A 197 -11.21 -8.99 -7.05
N ALA A 198 -11.27 -10.28 -6.76
CA ALA A 198 -12.44 -10.88 -6.15
C ALA A 198 -12.03 -11.85 -5.06
N PHE A 199 -12.72 -11.75 -3.94
CA PHE A 199 -12.45 -12.52 -2.75
C PHE A 199 -13.66 -13.40 -2.43
N PRO A 200 -13.44 -14.70 -2.20
CA PRO A 200 -14.49 -15.56 -1.66
C PRO A 200 -14.88 -15.06 -0.27
N SER A 201 -16.16 -15.13 0.06
CA SER A 201 -16.64 -14.74 1.38
C SER A 201 -16.88 -15.94 2.28
N SER A 202 -16.62 -15.75 3.57
CA SER A 202 -17.00 -16.70 4.63
C SER A 202 -18.52 -16.95 4.71
N SER A 203 -19.34 -16.12 4.05
CA SER A 203 -20.80 -16.29 3.99
C SER A 203 -21.27 -17.30 2.94
N GLY A 204 -20.36 -17.97 2.23
CA GLY A 204 -20.65 -19.03 1.26
C GLY A 204 -20.36 -18.64 -0.19
N ALA A 205 -20.41 -19.62 -1.10
CA ALA A 205 -20.06 -19.46 -2.52
C ALA A 205 -20.96 -18.44 -3.27
N SER A 206 -22.17 -18.19 -2.76
CA SER A 206 -23.08 -17.18 -3.29
C SER A 206 -22.75 -15.76 -2.83
N TYR A 207 -21.64 -15.53 -2.12
CA TYR A 207 -21.26 -14.21 -1.63
C TYR A 207 -19.84 -13.91 -2.07
N ARG A 208 -19.67 -12.80 -2.78
CA ARG A 208 -18.36 -12.38 -3.32
C ARG A 208 -18.13 -10.91 -3.02
N THR A 209 -16.89 -10.59 -2.67
CA THR A 209 -16.46 -9.19 -2.57
C THR A 209 -15.54 -8.91 -3.73
N THR A 210 -15.88 -7.91 -4.53
CA THR A 210 -15.12 -7.52 -5.71
C THR A 210 -14.61 -6.11 -5.55
N TYR A 211 -13.39 -5.87 -6.00
CA TYR A 211 -12.79 -4.54 -6.06
C TYR A 211 -12.36 -4.24 -7.49
N MET A 212 -12.48 -2.97 -7.86
CA MET A 212 -11.83 -2.38 -9.02
C MET A 212 -10.94 -1.26 -8.53
N PHE A 213 -9.71 -1.21 -9.02
CA PHE A 213 -8.75 -0.21 -8.61
C PHE A 213 -7.84 0.24 -9.75
N ALA A 214 -7.24 1.41 -9.57
CA ALA A 214 -6.32 1.99 -10.52
C ALA A 214 -5.18 2.70 -9.81
N TYR A 215 -3.98 2.54 -10.36
CA TYR A 215 -2.80 3.32 -9.98
C TYR A 215 -2.73 4.57 -10.85
N MET A 216 -2.48 5.72 -10.23
CA MET A 216 -2.36 6.99 -10.92
C MET A 216 -1.45 7.96 -10.17
N ASP A 217 -0.99 8.99 -10.88
CA ASP A 217 -0.43 10.19 -10.27
C ASP A 217 -1.51 11.04 -9.58
N THR A 218 -1.09 12.15 -8.96
CA THR A 218 -1.99 13.06 -8.24
C THR A 218 -2.45 14.26 -9.09
N GLN A 219 -2.48 14.11 -10.42
CA GLN A 219 -2.95 15.18 -11.30
C GLN A 219 -4.46 15.37 -11.19
N THR A 220 -4.90 16.63 -11.29
CA THR A 220 -6.32 17.02 -11.16
C THR A 220 -7.19 16.55 -12.31
N GLU A 221 -6.56 16.19 -13.43
CA GLU A 221 -7.14 15.62 -14.63
C GLU A 221 -7.49 14.13 -14.44
N ARG A 222 -7.12 13.50 -13.33
CA ARG A 222 -7.53 12.12 -13.04
C ARG A 222 -9.01 12.05 -12.67
N PRO A 223 -9.72 10.94 -12.99
CA PRO A 223 -11.14 10.81 -12.67
C PRO A 223 -11.38 10.83 -11.16
N SER A 224 -12.56 11.32 -10.78
CA SER A 224 -12.98 11.30 -9.38
C SER A 224 -13.28 9.88 -8.89
N LEU A 225 -13.24 9.69 -7.56
CA LEU A 225 -13.64 8.42 -6.94
C LEU A 225 -15.09 8.04 -7.26
N GLN A 226 -15.98 9.03 -7.35
CA GLN A 226 -17.37 8.83 -7.78
C GLN A 226 -17.43 8.28 -9.20
N ARG A 227 -16.63 8.83 -10.13
CA ARG A 227 -16.59 8.35 -11.50
C ARG A 227 -16.08 6.92 -11.59
N LEU A 228 -15.00 6.59 -10.87
CA LEU A 228 -14.52 5.21 -10.80
C LEU A 228 -15.58 4.27 -10.25
N PHE A 229 -16.38 4.70 -9.26
CA PHE A 229 -17.46 3.89 -8.73
C PHE A 229 -18.54 3.59 -9.78
N GLN A 230 -18.86 4.58 -10.62
CA GLN A 230 -19.79 4.39 -11.75
C GLN A 230 -19.24 3.40 -12.78
N GLU A 231 -17.95 3.49 -13.11
CA GLU A 231 -17.29 2.51 -14.00
C GLU A 231 -17.27 1.11 -13.40
N TYR A 232 -16.99 0.98 -12.10
CA TYR A 232 -17.07 -0.31 -11.39
C TYR A 232 -18.45 -0.94 -11.55
N TRP A 233 -19.51 -0.18 -11.28
CA TRP A 233 -20.88 -0.66 -11.38
C TRP A 233 -21.24 -1.09 -12.80
N ARG A 234 -20.80 -0.31 -13.81
CA ARG A 234 -21.02 -0.60 -15.23
C ARG A 234 -20.27 -1.83 -15.73
N LEU A 235 -19.03 -2.02 -15.29
CA LEU A 235 -18.12 -3.07 -15.78
C LEU A 235 -18.19 -4.38 -14.97
N LEU A 236 -18.79 -4.36 -13.78
CA LEU A 236 -18.90 -5.55 -12.94
C LEU A 236 -19.53 -6.77 -13.62
N PRO A 237 -20.59 -6.63 -14.46
CA PRO A 237 -21.16 -7.77 -15.18
C PRO A 237 -20.16 -8.47 -16.10
N GLU A 238 -19.37 -7.69 -16.82
CA GLU A 238 -18.33 -8.21 -17.72
C GLU A 238 -17.25 -8.94 -16.93
N TYR A 239 -16.76 -8.32 -15.85
CA TYR A 239 -15.72 -8.89 -15.00
C TYR A 239 -16.14 -10.22 -14.36
N GLN A 240 -17.36 -10.30 -13.85
CA GLN A 240 -17.86 -11.51 -13.18
C GLN A 240 -18.63 -12.45 -14.12
N ASN A 241 -18.60 -12.19 -15.43
CA ASN A 241 -19.31 -12.97 -16.45
C ASN A 241 -20.79 -13.19 -16.10
N LEU A 242 -21.45 -12.12 -15.66
CA LEU A 242 -22.86 -12.12 -15.27
C LEU A 242 -23.75 -12.03 -16.50
N SER A 243 -24.95 -12.61 -16.36
CA SER A 243 -25.88 -12.76 -17.48
C SER A 243 -26.48 -11.45 -17.99
N ASN A 244 -26.66 -10.45 -17.13
CA ASN A 244 -27.30 -9.17 -17.43
C ASN A 244 -26.60 -8.00 -16.70
N SER A 245 -27.10 -6.77 -16.89
CA SER A 245 -26.67 -5.60 -16.13
C SER A 245 -26.91 -5.78 -14.63
N ILE A 246 -26.10 -5.12 -13.78
CA ILE A 246 -26.28 -5.23 -12.32
C ILE A 246 -27.66 -4.72 -11.91
N GLU A 247 -28.15 -3.65 -12.52
CA GLU A 247 -29.47 -3.07 -12.26
C GLU A 247 -30.58 -4.10 -12.49
N GLU A 248 -30.57 -4.78 -13.65
CA GLU A 248 -31.56 -5.81 -13.94
C GLU A 248 -31.47 -6.99 -12.97
N LEU A 249 -30.26 -7.40 -12.59
CA LEU A 249 -30.07 -8.50 -11.65
C LEU A 249 -30.51 -8.14 -10.24
N VAL A 250 -30.38 -6.87 -9.84
CA VAL A 250 -30.92 -6.34 -8.59
C VAL A 250 -32.44 -6.28 -8.64
N ASP A 251 -33.02 -5.76 -9.72
CA ASP A 251 -34.47 -5.66 -9.91
C ASP A 251 -35.15 -7.03 -9.95
N GLN A 252 -34.49 -8.03 -10.53
CA GLN A 252 -34.93 -9.42 -10.54
C GLN A 252 -34.73 -10.14 -9.20
N GLY A 253 -34.08 -9.50 -8.22
CA GLY A 253 -33.75 -10.10 -6.93
C GLY A 253 -32.68 -11.20 -6.99
N LYS A 254 -31.93 -11.30 -8.11
CA LYS A 254 -30.84 -12.27 -8.29
C LYS A 254 -29.57 -11.83 -7.59
N ILE A 255 -29.27 -10.52 -7.61
CA ILE A 255 -28.17 -9.91 -6.86
C ILE A 255 -28.72 -9.10 -5.70
N THR A 256 -28.15 -9.30 -4.52
CA THR A 256 -28.39 -8.44 -3.35
C THR A 256 -27.09 -7.76 -2.93
N PRO A 257 -26.94 -6.44 -3.15
CA PRO A 257 -25.83 -5.67 -2.61
C PRO A 257 -25.86 -5.69 -1.07
N LYS A 258 -24.70 -5.88 -0.45
CA LYS A 258 -24.55 -5.94 1.01
C LYS A 258 -23.73 -4.79 1.56
N ARG A 259 -22.71 -4.37 0.82
CA ARG A 259 -21.86 -3.24 1.19
C ARG A 259 -21.24 -2.63 -0.06
N PHE A 260 -21.13 -1.30 -0.05
CA PHE A 260 -20.32 -0.54 -0.99
C PHE A 260 -19.04 -0.05 -0.31
N LEU A 261 -17.96 -0.03 -1.08
CA LEU A 261 -16.61 0.18 -0.59
C LEU A 261 -15.86 1.14 -1.49
N TYR A 262 -15.13 2.05 -0.87
CA TYR A 262 -14.18 2.90 -1.56
C TYR A 262 -13.02 3.22 -0.63
N ALA A 263 -11.84 3.43 -1.21
CA ALA A 263 -10.64 3.80 -0.48
C ALA A 263 -9.67 4.57 -1.38
N VAL A 264 -8.81 5.36 -0.73
CA VAL A 264 -7.75 6.13 -1.34
C VAL A 264 -6.45 5.77 -0.62
N PHE A 265 -5.48 5.23 -1.35
CA PHE A 265 -4.19 4.84 -0.81
C PHE A 265 -3.10 5.74 -1.39
N PRO A 266 -2.64 6.76 -0.66
CA PRO A 266 -1.54 7.59 -1.11
C PRO A 266 -0.21 6.81 -1.02
N THR A 267 0.64 7.01 -2.02
CA THR A 267 2.00 6.48 -2.04
C THR A 267 3.02 7.62 -1.99
N TYR A 268 4.06 7.41 -1.19
CA TYR A 268 5.22 8.28 -1.11
C TYR A 268 6.49 7.48 -1.38
N THR A 269 7.34 8.01 -2.25
CA THR A 269 8.69 7.50 -2.54
C THR A 269 9.63 7.70 -1.36
N ASP A 270 9.40 8.77 -0.58
CA ASP A 270 10.04 9.01 0.70
C ASP A 270 9.33 8.19 1.78
N SER A 271 9.74 6.92 1.86
CA SER A 271 9.28 5.93 2.82
C SER A 271 10.48 5.22 3.47
N PRO A 272 10.45 4.94 4.79
CA PRO A 272 9.38 5.27 5.73
C PRO A 272 9.29 6.77 6.02
N ILE A 273 8.20 7.18 6.66
CA ILE A 273 8.00 8.59 7.03
C ILE A 273 9.17 9.13 7.88
N GLN A 274 9.63 10.34 7.56
CA GLN A 274 10.69 11.02 8.30
C GLN A 274 10.06 12.06 9.25
N TYR A 275 10.02 11.75 10.54
CA TYR A 275 9.57 12.71 11.54
C TYR A 275 10.63 13.80 11.81
N PRO A 276 10.20 15.05 12.11
CA PRO A 276 11.10 16.10 12.58
C PRO A 276 11.95 15.66 13.78
N LYS A 277 13.19 16.16 13.88
CA LYS A 277 14.17 15.72 14.90
C LYS A 277 13.73 15.98 16.35
N ASN A 278 12.87 16.97 16.56
CA ASN A 278 12.32 17.34 17.88
C ASN A 278 11.05 16.55 18.24
N TRP A 279 10.58 15.63 17.39
CA TRP A 279 9.42 14.79 17.69
C TRP A 279 9.88 13.53 18.44
N HIS A 280 10.12 13.70 19.74
CA HIS A 280 10.42 12.59 20.66
C HIS A 280 9.15 11.84 21.04
N ARG A 281 9.27 10.63 21.60
CA ARG A 281 8.16 9.86 22.18
C ARG A 281 7.04 9.54 21.19
N LEU A 282 7.35 9.50 19.90
CA LEU A 282 6.41 9.17 18.83
C LEU A 282 7.00 8.10 17.93
N VAL A 283 6.23 7.04 17.70
CA VAL A 283 6.51 6.04 16.67
C VAL A 283 5.23 5.73 15.92
N SER A 284 5.30 5.50 14.61
CA SER A 284 4.16 5.07 13.82
C SER A 284 4.27 3.60 13.42
N VAL A 285 3.13 2.97 13.19
CA VAL A 285 3.02 1.58 12.72
C VAL A 285 1.98 1.48 11.61
N GLY A 286 2.03 0.40 10.81
CA GLY A 286 1.15 0.22 9.65
C GLY A 286 1.28 1.38 8.67
N ASP A 287 0.19 1.74 8.00
CA ASP A 287 0.19 2.74 6.92
C ASP A 287 0.66 4.12 7.40
N ALA A 288 0.44 4.46 8.68
CA ALA A 288 0.89 5.73 9.25
C ALA A 288 2.42 5.88 9.23
N SER A 289 3.15 4.76 9.25
CA SER A 289 4.61 4.74 9.14
C SER A 289 5.13 4.88 7.72
N GLY A 290 4.26 4.70 6.72
CA GLY A 290 4.66 4.55 5.33
C GLY A 290 5.32 3.21 5.00
N ILE A 291 5.53 2.32 5.99
CA ILE A 291 6.04 0.96 5.79
C ILE A 291 4.90 0.07 5.29
N GLN A 292 4.60 0.23 4.01
CA GLN A 292 3.67 -0.59 3.28
C GLN A 292 4.15 -0.68 1.84
N SER A 293 3.75 -1.73 1.16
CA SER A 293 3.91 -1.79 -0.28
C SER A 293 2.83 -0.95 -0.97
N PRO A 294 3.23 -0.09 -1.92
CA PRO A 294 2.32 0.64 -2.77
C PRO A 294 1.61 -0.25 -3.80
N LEU A 295 1.93 -1.56 -3.89
CA LEU A 295 1.40 -2.48 -4.91
C LEU A 295 0.27 -3.38 -4.41
N SER A 296 0.25 -3.77 -3.13
CA SER A 296 -0.77 -4.71 -2.62
C SER A 296 -1.71 -4.05 -1.61
N PHE A 297 -1.45 -2.79 -1.25
CA PHE A 297 -2.13 -2.06 -0.18
C PHE A 297 -2.25 -2.87 1.12
N GLY A 298 -1.27 -3.75 1.34
CA GLY A 298 -1.23 -4.75 2.40
C GLY A 298 -0.80 -4.19 3.76
N GLY A 299 -1.24 -2.98 4.11
CA GLY A 299 -0.89 -2.30 5.37
C GLY A 299 -1.05 -3.16 6.62
N PHE A 300 -2.15 -3.91 6.68
CA PHE A 300 -2.40 -4.87 7.76
C PHE A 300 -1.44 -6.07 7.73
N GLY A 301 -1.17 -6.63 6.56
CA GLY A 301 -0.21 -7.75 6.42
C GLY A 301 1.21 -7.33 6.80
N ALA A 302 1.65 -6.16 6.32
CA ALA A 302 2.92 -5.55 6.69
C ALA A 302 3.00 -5.31 8.20
N LEU A 303 1.95 -4.74 8.81
CA LEU A 303 1.88 -4.55 10.26
C LEU A 303 2.09 -5.87 11.02
N LEU A 304 1.36 -6.93 10.65
CA LEU A 304 1.48 -8.24 11.31
C LEU A 304 2.88 -8.85 11.16
N ARG A 305 3.46 -8.83 9.95
CA ARG A 305 4.82 -9.34 9.70
C ARG A 305 5.88 -8.60 10.52
N HIS A 306 5.64 -7.32 10.80
CA HIS A 306 6.58 -6.47 11.53
C HIS A 306 6.43 -6.55 13.06
N MET A 307 5.31 -7.07 13.59
CA MET A 307 5.12 -7.22 15.04
C MET A 307 6.25 -7.95 15.76
N PRO A 308 6.82 -9.07 15.25
CA PRO A 308 7.92 -9.78 15.90
C PRO A 308 9.19 -8.92 16.11
N ARG A 309 9.40 -7.89 15.29
CA ARG A 309 10.52 -6.94 15.47
C ARG A 309 10.12 -5.67 16.23
N THR A 310 8.92 -5.15 16.01
CA THR A 310 8.51 -3.85 16.58
C THR A 310 8.09 -3.96 18.04
N ILE A 311 7.39 -5.03 18.43
CA ILE A 311 6.93 -5.19 19.83
C ILE A 311 8.13 -5.25 20.80
N PRO A 312 9.12 -6.15 20.61
CA PRO A 312 10.26 -6.21 21.53
C PRO A 312 11.11 -4.93 21.50
N ALA A 313 11.20 -4.26 20.34
CA ALA A 313 11.92 -2.99 20.23
C ALA A 313 11.22 -1.85 20.99
N ILE A 314 9.88 -1.80 20.96
CA ILE A 314 9.10 -0.83 21.74
C ILE A 314 9.22 -1.13 23.23
N GLU A 315 9.17 -2.41 23.63
CA GLU A 315 9.37 -2.82 25.02
C GLU A 315 10.76 -2.42 25.53
N ASP A 316 11.82 -2.71 24.76
CA ASP A 316 13.19 -2.29 25.07
C ASP A 316 13.32 -0.77 25.16
N ALA A 317 12.67 -0.03 24.26
CA ALA A 317 12.70 1.43 24.25
C ALA A 317 12.03 2.02 25.50
N LEU A 318 10.87 1.49 25.89
CA LEU A 318 10.16 1.90 27.11
C LEU A 318 10.93 1.51 28.38
N LYS A 319 11.56 0.33 28.39
CA LYS A 319 12.32 -0.19 29.53
C LYS A 319 13.57 0.62 29.82
N HIS A 320 14.27 1.09 28.80
CA HIS A 320 15.54 1.82 28.94
C HIS A 320 15.42 3.32 28.64
N ASP A 321 14.20 3.83 28.47
CA ASP A 321 13.89 5.22 28.12
C ASP A 321 14.58 5.72 26.83
N TYR A 322 14.67 4.84 25.82
CA TYR A 322 15.15 5.16 24.48
C TYR A 322 14.03 5.80 23.64
N LEU A 323 13.44 6.88 24.16
CA LEU A 323 12.25 7.53 23.63
C LEU A 323 12.56 8.83 22.89
N ASP A 324 13.84 9.15 22.69
CA ASP A 324 14.26 10.23 21.79
C ASP A 324 14.08 9.85 20.32
N HIS A 325 14.11 10.87 19.46
CA HIS A 325 13.94 10.71 18.01
C HIS A 325 14.98 9.76 17.41
N SER A 326 16.25 9.88 17.82
CA SER A 326 17.34 9.09 17.23
C SER A 326 17.21 7.61 17.56
N SER A 327 16.73 7.30 18.76
CA SER A 327 16.50 5.93 19.22
C SER A 327 15.26 5.30 18.58
N LEU A 328 14.16 6.05 18.49
CA LEU A 328 12.89 5.56 17.94
C LEU A 328 12.92 5.45 16.41
N LYS A 329 13.72 6.27 15.71
CA LYS A 329 13.87 6.20 14.25
C LYS A 329 14.25 4.80 13.75
N GLY A 330 15.04 4.04 14.53
CA GLY A 330 15.44 2.68 14.15
C GLY A 330 14.33 1.63 14.20
N LEU A 331 13.16 1.94 14.78
CA LEU A 331 11.98 1.07 14.72
C LEU A 331 11.33 1.09 13.32
N ASN A 332 11.52 2.17 12.56
CA ASN A 332 11.06 2.31 11.18
C ASN A 332 12.27 2.58 10.26
N PRO A 333 13.10 1.56 10.00
CA PRO A 333 14.28 1.73 9.16
C PRO A 333 13.88 1.85 7.69
N TYR A 334 14.82 2.31 6.86
CA TYR A 334 14.70 2.19 5.41
C TYR A 334 14.67 0.71 5.00
N LEU A 335 13.70 0.36 4.16
CA LEU A 335 13.43 -1.01 3.71
C LEU A 335 13.47 -1.05 2.18
N PRO A 336 14.62 -1.42 1.58
CA PRO A 336 14.81 -1.34 0.13
C PRO A 336 13.91 -2.28 -0.67
N ASN A 337 13.52 -3.43 -0.10
CA ASN A 337 12.51 -4.29 -0.73
C ASN A 337 11.18 -3.57 -0.97
N LEU A 338 10.70 -2.81 0.02
CA LEU A 338 9.50 -1.99 -0.12
C LEU A 338 9.76 -0.77 -1.02
N ALA A 339 10.87 -0.06 -0.83
CA ALA A 339 11.19 1.11 -1.67
C ALA A 339 11.25 0.76 -3.17
N SER A 340 11.76 -0.43 -3.51
CA SER A 340 11.87 -0.91 -4.89
C SER A 340 10.52 -1.15 -5.59
N THR A 341 9.43 -1.31 -4.84
CA THR A 341 8.10 -1.56 -5.41
C THR A 341 7.45 -0.32 -6.02
N TRP A 342 7.93 0.88 -5.69
CA TRP A 342 7.36 2.12 -6.21
C TRP A 342 7.43 2.18 -7.75
N MET A 343 8.53 1.70 -8.35
CA MET A 343 8.62 1.65 -9.82
C MET A 343 7.55 0.74 -10.44
N MET A 344 7.14 -0.32 -9.73
CA MET A 344 6.09 -1.21 -10.20
C MET A 344 4.75 -0.49 -10.25
N GLN A 345 4.42 0.28 -9.21
CA GLN A 345 3.24 1.15 -9.20
C GLN A 345 3.23 2.11 -10.39
N THR A 346 4.34 2.79 -10.65
CA THR A 346 4.48 3.72 -11.77
C THR A 346 4.32 3.00 -13.11
N SER A 347 4.91 1.80 -13.25
CA SER A 347 4.74 0.97 -14.45
C SER A 347 3.32 0.45 -14.65
N MET A 348 2.51 0.41 -13.58
CA MET A 348 1.12 -0.02 -13.61
C MET A 348 0.13 1.14 -13.75
N SER A 349 0.62 2.37 -13.82
CA SER A 349 -0.18 3.58 -14.04
C SER A 349 -0.17 3.94 -15.52
N ALA A 350 -1.32 4.31 -16.08
CA ALA A 350 -1.38 4.87 -17.43
C ALA A 350 -0.76 6.29 -17.46
N PRO A 351 -0.02 6.66 -18.51
CA PRO A 351 0.63 7.96 -18.57
C PRO A 351 -0.42 9.07 -18.72
N VAL A 352 -0.14 10.27 -18.22
CA VAL A 352 -0.96 11.44 -18.57
C VAL A 352 -0.55 11.91 -19.97
N PRO A 353 -1.50 12.25 -20.86
CA PRO A 353 -1.17 12.91 -22.10
C PRO A 353 -0.38 14.19 -21.79
N VAL A 354 0.90 14.20 -22.16
CA VAL A 354 1.70 15.43 -22.08
C VAL A 354 1.03 16.42 -23.02
N VAL A 355 0.44 17.49 -22.48
CA VAL A 355 0.02 18.62 -23.30
C VAL A 355 1.29 19.17 -23.94
N ALA A 356 1.50 18.84 -25.22
CA ALA A 356 2.63 19.36 -25.96
C ALA A 356 2.59 20.90 -25.86
N PRO A 357 3.69 21.56 -25.46
CA PRO A 357 3.79 23.00 -25.59
C PRO A 357 3.49 23.35 -27.05
N SER A 358 2.62 24.32 -27.28
CA SER A 358 2.24 24.77 -28.61
C SER A 358 3.50 25.06 -29.44
N SER A 359 3.77 24.17 -30.40
CA SER A 359 4.69 24.29 -31.53
C SER A 359 5.93 25.20 -31.34
N SER A 360 7.09 24.58 -31.19
CA SER A 360 8.31 25.10 -31.81
C SER A 360 9.00 23.95 -32.55
N SER A 361 9.08 24.12 -33.87
CA SER A 361 9.63 23.19 -34.85
C SER A 361 11.02 22.70 -34.46
N SER A 362 11.13 21.42 -34.14
CA SER A 362 12.42 20.74 -33.97
C SER A 362 12.47 19.58 -34.97
N LYS A 363 13.35 19.72 -35.97
CA LYS A 363 13.56 18.74 -37.03
C LYS A 363 14.01 17.41 -36.41
N SER A 364 13.28 16.32 -36.69
CA SER A 364 13.68 14.97 -36.30
C SER A 364 14.92 14.55 -37.10
N LEU A 365 16.01 14.21 -36.41
CA LEU A 365 17.13 13.51 -37.00
C LEU A 365 16.86 12.00 -36.90
N SER A 366 16.51 11.36 -38.01
CA SER A 366 16.38 9.91 -38.10
C SER A 366 17.76 9.27 -38.27
N LEU A 367 18.19 8.44 -37.32
CA LEU A 367 19.28 7.49 -37.54
C LEU A 367 18.68 6.17 -38.07
N PRO A 368 19.21 5.58 -39.16
CA PRO A 368 18.76 4.26 -39.60
C PRO A 368 19.42 3.19 -38.72
N LEU A 369 18.61 2.41 -38.00
CA LEU A 369 19.09 1.22 -37.29
C LEU A 369 19.01 0.03 -38.26
N LEU A 370 20.14 -0.34 -38.88
CA LEU A 370 20.29 -1.64 -39.52
C LEU A 370 20.56 -2.70 -38.44
N LEU A 371 19.57 -3.54 -38.13
CA LEU A 371 19.77 -4.81 -37.45
C LEU A 371 18.92 -5.88 -38.16
N SER A 372 19.53 -6.57 -39.12
CA SER A 372 19.08 -7.89 -39.54
C SER A 372 19.58 -8.89 -38.50
N SER A 373 18.67 -9.49 -37.73
CA SER A 373 18.99 -10.58 -36.79
C SER A 373 18.57 -11.94 -37.35
N PRO A 374 19.50 -12.89 -37.54
CA PRO A 374 19.20 -14.25 -37.95
C PRO A 374 19.12 -15.16 -36.72
N TYR A 375 18.00 -15.16 -36.00
CA TYR A 375 17.72 -16.20 -35.01
C TYR A 375 16.30 -16.72 -35.17
N LYS A 376 16.17 -17.71 -36.06
CA LYS A 376 15.02 -18.62 -36.12
C LYS A 376 15.33 -19.83 -35.25
N SER A 377 14.35 -20.21 -34.43
CA SER A 377 14.08 -21.56 -33.94
C SER A 377 15.04 -22.13 -32.88
N LEU A 378 14.62 -22.11 -31.60
CA LEU A 378 14.96 -23.15 -30.62
C LEU A 378 14.13 -23.13 -29.32
N PHE A 379 12.82 -22.91 -29.34
CA PHE A 379 11.95 -23.23 -28.19
C PHE A 379 10.54 -23.68 -28.62
N PRO A 380 9.99 -24.78 -28.06
CA PRO A 380 8.62 -25.20 -28.33
C PRO A 380 7.63 -24.19 -27.74
N LYS A 381 6.63 -23.83 -28.54
CA LYS A 381 5.50 -22.96 -28.16
C LYS A 381 4.80 -23.51 -26.92
N ALA A 382 4.99 -22.85 -25.78
CA ALA A 382 4.05 -22.95 -24.68
C ALA A 382 2.87 -22.02 -25.02
N SER A 383 1.75 -22.62 -25.39
CA SER A 383 0.53 -21.91 -25.77
C SER A 383 -0.16 -21.32 -24.53
N LEU A 384 -0.04 -20.01 -24.35
CA LEU A 384 -1.18 -19.15 -24.04
C LEU A 384 -1.49 -18.40 -25.32
N VAL A 385 -2.74 -18.52 -25.80
CA VAL A 385 -3.18 -17.97 -27.08
C VAL A 385 -3.09 -16.45 -27.04
N PHE A 386 -2.07 -15.88 -27.68
CA PHE A 386 -2.17 -14.62 -28.39
C PHE A 386 -1.62 -14.87 -29.79
N GLY A 387 -2.54 -14.96 -30.74
CA GLY A 387 -2.24 -15.24 -32.14
C GLY A 387 -2.21 -13.93 -32.91
N GLY A 388 -1.10 -13.63 -33.55
CA GLY A 388 -0.98 -12.54 -34.51
C GLY A 388 0.43 -11.98 -34.54
N GLU A 389 0.94 -11.66 -35.72
CA GLU A 389 1.98 -10.63 -35.83
C GLU A 389 1.30 -9.30 -35.45
N GLU A 390 1.40 -8.92 -34.17
CA GLU A 390 0.71 -7.74 -33.61
C GLU A 390 1.34 -6.44 -34.13
N GLY A 391 0.49 -5.52 -34.62
CA GLY A 391 0.90 -4.17 -34.97
C GLY A 391 1.30 -3.35 -33.74
N GLU A 392 2.08 -2.28 -33.93
CA GLU A 392 2.57 -1.44 -32.81
C GLU A 392 1.45 -0.81 -31.95
N GLU A 393 0.26 -0.59 -32.52
CA GLU A 393 -0.90 0.02 -31.85
C GLU A 393 -1.53 -0.91 -30.79
N GLU A 394 -1.79 -2.17 -31.12
CA GLU A 394 -2.40 -3.16 -30.20
C GLU A 394 -1.47 -3.43 -28.99
N TYR A 395 -0.16 -3.43 -29.20
CA TYR A 395 0.79 -3.64 -28.11
C TYR A 395 0.86 -2.47 -27.12
N ASN A 396 0.62 -1.23 -27.58
CA ASN A 396 0.67 -0.06 -26.71
C ASN A 396 -0.56 0.01 -25.79
N GLU A 397 -1.75 -0.37 -26.29
CA GLU A 397 -2.98 -0.46 -25.50
C GLU A 397 -2.83 -1.44 -24.32
N TYR A 398 -2.16 -2.57 -24.56
CA TYR A 398 -1.96 -3.63 -23.57
C TYR A 398 -0.56 -3.64 -22.92
N LEU A 399 0.21 -2.54 -23.00
CA LEU A 399 1.58 -2.49 -22.49
C LEU A 399 1.66 -2.88 -21.00
N ILE A 400 0.80 -2.28 -20.17
CA ILE A 400 0.78 -2.50 -18.71
C ILE A 400 0.40 -3.95 -18.36
N PRO A 401 -0.73 -4.50 -18.87
CA PRO A 401 -1.07 -5.91 -18.69
C PRO A 401 0.05 -6.86 -19.14
N ASN A 402 0.68 -6.58 -20.28
CA ASN A 402 1.73 -7.42 -20.85
C ASN A 402 3.00 -7.44 -19.99
N ILE A 403 3.44 -6.30 -19.47
CA ILE A 403 4.59 -6.22 -18.57
C ILE A 403 4.31 -7.04 -17.31
N LEU A 404 3.14 -6.88 -16.70
CA LEU A 404 2.78 -7.56 -15.47
C LEU A 404 2.68 -9.08 -15.68
N ALA A 405 1.91 -9.51 -16.69
CA ALA A 405 1.69 -10.92 -16.99
C ALA A 405 3.01 -11.64 -17.29
N ARG A 406 3.87 -11.04 -18.14
CA ARG A 406 5.18 -11.62 -18.47
C ARG A 406 6.08 -11.65 -17.25
N THR A 407 6.05 -10.62 -16.39
CA THR A 407 6.86 -10.62 -15.16
C THR A 407 6.44 -11.77 -14.22
N PHE A 408 5.14 -11.99 -14.01
CA PHE A 408 4.65 -13.09 -13.19
C PHE A 408 4.94 -14.47 -13.79
N GLU A 409 4.80 -14.60 -15.11
CA GLU A 409 5.18 -15.81 -15.83
C GLU A 409 6.66 -16.13 -15.63
N GLN A 410 7.54 -15.15 -15.79
CA GLN A 410 8.97 -15.34 -15.58
C GLN A 410 9.27 -15.71 -14.12
N MET A 411 8.65 -15.04 -13.14
CA MET A 411 8.78 -15.43 -11.72
C MET A 411 8.34 -16.87 -11.45
N LEU A 412 7.29 -17.35 -12.13
CA LEU A 412 6.83 -18.74 -12.02
C LEU A 412 7.81 -19.73 -12.66
N LEU A 413 8.39 -19.35 -13.79
CA LEU A 413 9.37 -20.17 -14.54
C LEU A 413 10.72 -20.29 -13.83
N LEU A 414 11.15 -19.28 -13.06
CA LEU A 414 12.40 -19.31 -12.28
C LEU A 414 12.53 -20.55 -11.39
N ASP A 415 11.40 -21.07 -10.91
CA ASP A 415 11.34 -22.22 -10.00
C ASP A 415 10.72 -23.46 -10.64
N GLY A 416 10.79 -23.56 -11.97
CA GLY A 416 10.24 -24.70 -12.71
C GLY A 416 8.73 -24.84 -12.55
N GLY A 417 8.00 -23.73 -12.38
CA GLY A 417 6.55 -23.72 -12.24
C GLY A 417 6.02 -23.89 -10.82
N LYS A 418 6.89 -23.97 -9.80
CA LYS A 418 6.47 -24.16 -8.39
C LYS A 418 5.93 -22.90 -7.72
N GLY A 419 6.24 -21.72 -8.26
CA GLY A 419 5.78 -20.44 -7.74
C GLY A 419 6.48 -19.97 -6.45
N GLU A 420 7.66 -20.51 -6.11
CA GLU A 420 8.39 -20.13 -4.89
C GLU A 420 8.88 -18.67 -4.91
N SER A 421 9.18 -18.12 -6.09
CA SER A 421 9.58 -16.72 -6.27
C SER A 421 8.38 -15.78 -6.46
N LEU A 422 7.26 -16.31 -6.96
CA LEU A 422 6.02 -15.54 -7.17
C LEU A 422 5.22 -15.42 -5.87
N LYS A 423 5.18 -16.46 -5.04
CA LYS A 423 4.38 -16.50 -3.81
C LYS A 423 4.71 -15.37 -2.82
N PRO A 424 5.98 -15.07 -2.49
CA PRO A 424 6.33 -13.94 -1.63
C PRO A 424 5.81 -12.62 -2.18
N PHE A 425 5.96 -12.42 -3.48
CA PHE A 425 5.49 -11.22 -4.16
C PHE A 425 3.98 -11.05 -4.02
N LEU A 426 3.20 -12.11 -4.23
CA LEU A 426 1.74 -12.11 -4.07
C LEU A 426 1.28 -11.96 -2.60
N GLN A 427 2.17 -12.15 -1.63
CA GLN A 427 1.93 -11.91 -0.20
C GLN A 427 2.59 -10.62 0.30
N ASP A 428 2.96 -9.75 -0.62
CA ASP A 428 3.52 -8.44 -0.33
C ASP A 428 4.93 -8.42 0.27
N VAL A 429 5.74 -9.41 -0.09
CA VAL A 429 7.15 -9.50 0.29
C VAL A 429 7.99 -9.61 -0.97
N VAL A 430 8.69 -8.53 -1.30
CA VAL A 430 9.59 -8.51 -2.45
C VAL A 430 10.96 -9.04 -2.05
N GLN A 431 11.44 -10.00 -2.84
CA GLN A 431 12.75 -10.62 -2.67
C GLN A 431 13.57 -10.46 -3.95
N PRO A 432 14.92 -10.33 -3.85
CA PRO A 432 15.77 -10.16 -5.03
C PRO A 432 15.59 -11.23 -6.10
N LYS A 433 15.46 -12.50 -5.71
CA LYS A 433 15.31 -13.62 -6.64
C LYS A 433 14.08 -13.45 -7.53
N GLY A 434 12.92 -13.19 -6.94
CA GLY A 434 11.67 -12.98 -7.68
C GLY A 434 11.71 -11.71 -8.52
N LEU A 435 12.09 -10.58 -7.92
CA LEU A 435 12.09 -9.29 -8.62
C LEU A 435 13.07 -9.28 -9.80
N LEU A 436 14.35 -9.57 -9.55
CA LEU A 436 15.39 -9.52 -10.58
C LEU A 436 15.21 -10.63 -11.60
N GLY A 437 14.89 -11.85 -11.16
CA GLY A 437 14.70 -12.97 -12.07
C GLY A 437 13.50 -12.75 -13.00
N GLY A 438 12.39 -12.20 -12.47
CA GLY A 438 11.22 -11.84 -13.28
C GLY A 438 11.56 -10.80 -14.34
N LEU A 439 12.20 -9.69 -13.93
CA LEU A 439 12.57 -8.61 -14.85
C LEU A 439 13.62 -9.04 -15.88
N LEU A 440 14.68 -9.75 -15.47
CA LEU A 440 15.69 -10.28 -16.39
C LEU A 440 15.08 -11.28 -17.38
N GLY A 441 14.18 -12.13 -16.92
CA GLY A 441 13.42 -13.03 -17.78
C GLY A 441 12.67 -12.26 -18.87
N VAL A 442 11.97 -11.19 -18.51
CA VAL A 442 11.25 -10.33 -19.47
C VAL A 442 12.23 -9.64 -20.43
N MET A 443 13.36 -9.12 -19.95
CA MET A 443 14.37 -8.49 -20.80
C MET A 443 14.95 -9.47 -21.83
N ILE A 444 15.11 -10.74 -21.48
CA ILE A 444 15.64 -11.77 -22.37
C ILE A 444 14.58 -12.25 -23.37
N THR A 445 13.37 -12.56 -22.89
CA THR A 445 12.31 -13.14 -23.73
C THR A 445 11.56 -12.09 -24.55
N SER A 446 11.59 -10.83 -24.11
CA SER A 446 10.80 -9.72 -24.65
C SER A 446 11.59 -8.39 -24.69
N PRO A 447 12.75 -8.33 -25.36
CA PRO A 447 13.65 -7.18 -25.30
C PRO A 447 13.04 -5.87 -25.82
N SER A 448 12.04 -5.94 -26.72
CA SER A 448 11.32 -4.76 -27.23
C SER A 448 10.51 -4.02 -26.17
N ILE A 449 10.24 -4.63 -25.01
CA ILE A 449 9.55 -3.99 -23.88
C ILE A 449 10.46 -2.97 -23.18
N VAL A 450 11.76 -3.19 -23.14
CA VAL A 450 12.69 -2.39 -22.32
C VAL A 450 12.69 -0.91 -22.72
N PRO A 451 12.81 -0.54 -24.02
CA PRO A 451 12.69 0.87 -24.43
C PRO A 451 11.33 1.47 -24.10
N LYS A 452 10.25 0.68 -24.16
CA LYS A 452 8.89 1.14 -23.85
C LYS A 452 8.71 1.42 -22.35
N ILE A 453 9.26 0.58 -21.47
CA ILE A 453 9.30 0.86 -20.02
C ILE A 453 10.07 2.16 -19.74
N LEU A 454 11.22 2.35 -20.40
CA LEU A 454 12.02 3.57 -20.24
C LEU A 454 11.26 4.82 -20.72
N GLN A 455 10.52 4.73 -21.82
CA GLN A 455 9.65 5.80 -22.31
C GLN A 455 8.46 6.07 -21.38
N HIS A 456 7.86 5.01 -20.83
CA HIS A 456 6.69 5.07 -19.95
C HIS A 456 7.01 5.66 -18.58
N VAL A 457 8.09 5.19 -17.95
CA VAL A 457 8.45 5.54 -16.57
C VAL A 457 9.42 6.73 -16.52
N GLY A 458 10.22 6.95 -17.57
CA GLY A 458 11.25 7.98 -17.61
C GLY A 458 12.55 7.60 -16.88
N PRO A 459 13.65 8.33 -17.15
CA PRO A 459 15.00 7.94 -16.68
C PRO A 459 15.23 8.16 -15.17
N ASN A 460 14.68 9.24 -14.59
CA ASN A 460 14.94 9.59 -13.19
C ASN A 460 14.41 8.55 -12.20
N PRO A 461 13.14 8.09 -12.30
CA PRO A 461 12.62 6.97 -11.52
C PRO A 461 13.48 5.70 -11.57
N ILE A 462 14.02 5.37 -12.74
CA ILE A 462 14.83 4.15 -12.94
C ILE A 462 16.16 4.26 -12.19
N ILE A 463 16.83 5.42 -12.24
CA ILE A 463 18.10 5.62 -11.51
C ILE A 463 17.90 5.43 -10.00
N LYS A 464 16.85 6.05 -9.44
CA LYS A 464 16.50 5.87 -8.03
C LYS A 464 16.24 4.40 -7.71
N TRP A 465 15.41 3.75 -8.54
CA TRP A 465 15.04 2.35 -8.36
C TRP A 465 16.23 1.39 -8.41
N VAL A 466 17.21 1.62 -9.30
CA VAL A 466 18.46 0.85 -9.33
C VAL A 466 19.20 0.95 -8.00
N GLY A 467 19.21 2.12 -7.36
CA GLY A 467 19.76 2.30 -6.02
C GLY A 467 19.02 1.46 -4.96
N ASP A 468 17.69 1.51 -4.98
CA ASP A 468 16.84 0.73 -4.06
C ASP A 468 17.07 -0.79 -4.25
N VAL A 469 17.17 -1.27 -5.49
CA VAL A 469 17.46 -2.67 -5.81
C VAL A 469 18.87 -3.08 -5.37
N ALA A 470 19.88 -2.25 -5.60
CA ALA A 470 21.25 -2.53 -5.16
C ALA A 470 21.33 -2.63 -3.63
N ALA A 471 20.64 -1.76 -2.91
CA ALA A 471 20.51 -1.85 -1.46
C ALA A 471 19.80 -3.15 -1.04
N MET A 472 18.71 -3.53 -1.71
CA MET A 472 17.98 -4.78 -1.41
C MET A 472 18.87 -6.02 -1.60
N VAL A 473 19.63 -6.09 -2.70
CA VAL A 473 20.58 -7.19 -2.97
C VAL A 473 21.67 -7.23 -1.90
N THR A 474 22.19 -6.06 -1.52
CA THR A 474 23.20 -5.94 -0.45
C THR A 474 22.65 -6.45 0.88
N TYR A 475 21.42 -6.06 1.23
CA TYR A 475 20.75 -6.51 2.45
C TYR A 475 20.53 -8.02 2.44
N ALA A 476 20.11 -8.59 1.31
CA ALA A 476 19.92 -10.03 1.16
C ALA A 476 21.24 -10.81 1.29
N ALA A 477 22.33 -10.29 0.72
CA ALA A 477 23.66 -10.89 0.87
C ALA A 477 24.08 -10.88 2.34
N ILE A 478 24.01 -9.73 3.01
CA ILE A 478 24.34 -9.62 4.45
C ILE A 478 23.45 -10.53 5.28
N ASN A 479 22.15 -10.57 5.02
CA ASN A 479 21.19 -11.41 5.74
C ASN A 479 21.56 -12.90 5.63
N THR A 480 21.92 -13.34 4.43
CA THR A 480 22.33 -14.72 4.15
C THR A 480 23.63 -15.09 4.86
N PHE A 481 24.64 -14.22 4.81
CA PHE A 481 25.94 -14.46 5.46
C PHE A 481 25.88 -14.40 6.98
N THR A 482 25.14 -13.44 7.53
CA THR A 482 25.07 -13.22 8.97
C THR A 482 24.06 -14.14 9.64
N LYS A 483 23.10 -14.72 8.90
CA LYS A 483 21.94 -15.41 9.46
C LYS A 483 21.30 -14.57 10.58
N THR A 484 20.83 -13.38 10.25
CA THR A 484 20.39 -12.35 11.21
C THR A 484 19.51 -12.90 12.35
N ASN A 485 18.63 -13.87 12.09
CA ASN A 485 17.82 -14.58 13.08
C ASN A 485 18.65 -15.22 14.22
N GLU A 486 19.70 -15.95 13.87
CA GLU A 486 20.59 -16.61 14.84
C GLU A 486 21.61 -15.60 15.41
N ALA A 487 22.03 -14.64 14.59
CA ALA A 487 23.06 -13.67 14.94
C ALA A 487 22.57 -12.53 15.82
N LYS A 488 21.27 -12.19 15.85
CA LYS A 488 20.77 -11.00 16.58
C LYS A 488 21.20 -10.97 18.04
N ASN A 489 21.02 -12.06 18.77
CA ASN A 489 21.41 -12.15 20.17
C ASN A 489 22.93 -12.30 20.34
N LYS A 490 23.59 -13.04 19.43
CA LYS A 490 25.04 -13.27 19.49
C LYS A 490 25.84 -12.01 19.18
N VAL A 491 25.53 -11.33 18.09
CA VAL A 491 26.21 -10.10 17.62
C VAL A 491 25.92 -8.95 18.57
N SER A 492 24.69 -8.79 19.05
CA SER A 492 24.41 -7.75 20.06
C SER A 492 25.18 -7.99 21.35
N SER A 493 25.39 -9.24 21.79
CA SER A 493 26.17 -9.54 23.00
C SER A 493 27.65 -9.13 22.92
N TRP A 494 28.21 -8.95 21.71
CA TRP A 494 29.59 -8.46 21.52
C TRP A 494 29.79 -7.02 21.99
N PHE A 495 28.70 -6.25 22.08
CA PHE A 495 28.74 -4.86 22.51
C PHE A 495 28.53 -4.76 24.02
N LYS A 496 29.24 -3.82 24.66
CA LYS A 496 29.28 -3.71 26.13
C LYS A 496 28.08 -3.00 26.74
N THR A 497 27.43 -2.09 26.01
CA THR A 497 26.38 -1.22 26.56
C THR A 497 25.03 -1.46 25.88
N GLU A 498 23.94 -1.50 26.66
CA GLU A 498 22.58 -1.72 26.14
C GLU A 498 22.14 -0.74 25.03
N PRO A 499 22.48 0.57 25.07
CA PRO A 499 22.12 1.48 23.97
C PRO A 499 22.71 1.05 22.63
N VAL A 500 23.94 0.54 22.64
CA VAL A 500 24.59 0.04 21.42
C VAL A 500 23.94 -1.28 20.99
N ARG A 501 23.65 -2.18 21.93
CA ARG A 501 22.96 -3.44 21.64
C ARG A 501 21.59 -3.19 21.00
N PHE A 502 20.83 -2.25 21.52
CA PHE A 502 19.53 -1.84 21.00
C PHE A 502 19.61 -1.38 19.54
N ARG A 503 20.54 -0.46 19.22
CA ARG A 503 20.76 0.02 17.85
C ARG A 503 21.24 -1.09 16.90
N VAL A 504 22.09 -1.99 17.38
CA VAL A 504 22.55 -3.17 16.61
C VAL A 504 21.38 -4.10 16.31
N ARG A 505 20.51 -4.39 17.28
CA ARG A 505 19.30 -5.20 17.07
C ARG A 505 18.40 -4.59 15.99
N GLN A 506 18.15 -3.28 16.05
CA GLN A 506 17.38 -2.56 15.03
C GLN A 506 18.02 -2.62 13.64
N THR A 507 19.35 -2.49 13.56
CA THR A 507 20.08 -2.57 12.29
C THR A 507 19.98 -3.96 11.65
N LEU A 508 20.07 -5.01 12.46
CA LEU A 508 19.90 -6.39 11.99
C LEU A 508 18.46 -6.65 11.54
N ASP A 509 17.46 -6.07 12.22
CA ASP A 509 16.07 -6.11 11.77
C ASP A 509 15.89 -5.39 10.43
N ALA A 510 16.50 -4.21 10.26
CA ALA A 510 16.48 -3.48 8.99
C ALA A 510 17.03 -4.32 7.82
N ILE A 511 18.14 -5.03 8.04
CA ILE A 511 18.75 -5.92 7.04
C ILE A 511 17.82 -7.07 6.69
N LYS A 512 17.27 -7.77 7.71
CA LYS A 512 16.39 -8.91 7.49
C LYS A 512 15.13 -8.50 6.72
N TYR A 513 14.39 -7.54 7.25
CA TYR A 513 13.11 -7.11 6.69
C TYR A 513 13.29 -6.35 5.39
N GLY A 514 14.36 -5.56 5.26
CA GLY A 514 14.69 -4.84 4.04
C GLY A 514 15.12 -5.75 2.88
N SER A 515 15.47 -7.00 3.17
CA SER A 515 15.76 -8.03 2.16
C SER A 515 14.54 -8.88 1.76
N GLY A 516 13.40 -8.71 2.43
CA GLY A 516 12.26 -9.63 2.35
C GLY A 516 12.51 -10.98 3.03
N GLY A 517 13.50 -11.04 3.93
CA GLY A 517 13.86 -12.26 4.68
C GLY A 517 12.89 -12.59 5.82
N ASP A 518 11.91 -11.72 6.06
CA ASP A 518 10.79 -11.86 6.98
C ASP A 518 9.63 -12.66 6.37
N PHE A 519 9.73 -13.09 5.12
CA PHE A 519 8.68 -13.85 4.44
C PHE A 519 8.18 -15.06 5.24
N ASN A 520 9.01 -15.75 6.01
CA ASN A 520 8.59 -16.96 6.76
C ASN A 520 8.35 -16.69 8.26
N ASP A 521 8.25 -15.43 8.70
CA ASP A 521 8.13 -15.09 10.13
C ASP A 521 6.70 -15.16 10.69
N HIS A 522 5.72 -15.59 9.88
CA HIS A 522 4.30 -15.55 10.22
C HIS A 522 3.68 -16.92 10.52
#